data_AF-A0A7C3FAT2-F1
#
_entry.id   AF-A0A7C3FAT2-F1
#
_cell.length_a   1.000
_cell.length_b   1.000
_cell.length_c   1.000
_cell.angle_alpha   90.00
_cell.angle_beta   90.00
_cell.angle_gamma   90.00
#
_symmetry.space_group_name_H-M   'P 1'
#
loop_
_entity.id
_entity.type
_entity.pdbx_description
1 polymer ?
#
loop_
_entity_poly.entity_id
_entity_poly.type
_entity_poly.pdbx_seq_one_letter_code
_entity_poly.pdbx_strand_id
1 'polypeptide(L)'
;MRIGFSVKVLGQAGLKSHDTRRWQNAPHLSVSLAYLRDILGYLGRSGIRMYRMSSDLAPYLTHPDLPQFSGQIDECQEELALVGEMASALGVRLSFHPTAHVVLNTPDEATAERSMRHLTSLARMLDLMGQGPEAVVVVHVGGAYEDREAAMARWVSRFFELPEAARRRVALENDDSLFSLSDVYRLHQRTGVRVVFDYLHHLTNNPDRIPLDEALELALSTWPEDVRPKVHFSSPRTEIRQIKTEAGVQLQPPLWTQHADYVNPFEFVHFLRAVEGCRAFDVMLEARARDLAVLRLQADLARYAPDLAIHLEPAPARIAEPVEPYAIWPEEEEDARVLVAVMNNPRDFALARDEGWYRIPLARAPRLVAADYLAFYQTRVFGDEAWAVNYYAPIRGYRVVTRVELLPDEPDHPRAKDRYYKVEIGPLQRLPRPIPSRRLRRITFIPTTLSRLLSAREINDLWMGNPIQERLWAELKAYGIAAEREYLIREGEITYQVPFAVPCRTGGVALAIGDTVQGDLPTDWTWLCAEMDEAGSPAPGWLERLQREIARRGGTAEMA
;
A
#
# COMPACT_ATOMS: atom_id res chain seq x y z
N MET A 1 -9.26 -2.83 -20.32
CA MET A 1 -7.85 -3.02 -19.95
C MET A 1 -7.59 -2.43 -18.57
N ARG A 2 -7.09 -3.23 -17.61
CA ARG A 2 -6.62 -2.72 -16.31
C ARG A 2 -5.17 -2.24 -16.43
N ILE A 3 -4.83 -1.20 -15.67
CA ILE A 3 -3.45 -0.71 -15.52
C ILE A 3 -3.07 -0.80 -14.03
N GLY A 4 -1.87 -1.32 -13.75
CA GLY A 4 -1.35 -1.52 -12.40
C GLY A 4 0.06 -1.02 -12.20
N PHE A 5 0.54 -1.16 -10.95
CA PHE A 5 1.92 -0.84 -10.55
C PHE A 5 2.43 -1.87 -9.54
N SER A 6 3.71 -1.75 -9.17
CA SER A 6 4.38 -2.71 -8.31
C SER A 6 4.83 -2.20 -6.94
N VAL A 7 4.57 -3.03 -5.92
CA VAL A 7 5.17 -3.08 -4.58
C VAL A 7 4.96 -1.84 -3.71
N LYS A 8 5.57 -0.70 -4.01
CA LYS A 8 5.54 0.47 -3.13
C LYS A 8 4.42 1.42 -3.56
N VAL A 9 3.64 1.92 -2.60
CA VAL A 9 2.66 2.99 -2.82
C VAL A 9 3.31 4.32 -2.42
N LEU A 10 3.31 5.29 -3.32
CA LEU A 10 3.86 6.63 -3.10
C LEU A 10 2.75 7.67 -2.91
N GLY A 11 1.56 7.47 -3.49
CA GLY A 11 0.43 8.41 -3.43
C GLY A 11 -0.28 8.47 -2.08
N GLN A 12 0.05 7.58 -1.14
CA GLN A 12 -0.41 7.69 0.24
C GLN A 12 0.70 7.25 1.20
N ALA A 13 1.15 8.18 2.04
CA ALA A 13 2.16 7.90 3.06
C ALA A 13 1.70 6.81 4.04
N GLY A 14 2.67 6.06 4.55
CA GLY A 14 2.45 5.01 5.55
C GLY A 14 1.91 3.69 5.00
N LEU A 15 1.69 3.53 3.70
CA LEU A 15 1.32 2.23 3.12
C LEU A 15 2.55 1.36 2.88
N LYS A 16 2.94 0.58 3.90
CA LYS A 16 3.98 -0.47 3.79
C LYS A 16 3.46 -1.62 2.94
N SER A 17 4.35 -2.29 2.19
CA SER A 17 3.99 -3.37 1.27
C SER A 17 4.05 -4.77 1.91
N HIS A 18 4.83 -4.92 2.98
CA HIS A 18 5.01 -6.13 3.76
C HIS A 18 5.70 -5.79 5.08
N ASP A 19 5.83 -6.77 5.96
CA ASP A 19 6.56 -6.68 7.22
C ASP A 19 8.08 -6.71 6.99
N THR A 20 8.73 -5.57 7.19
CA THR A 20 10.17 -5.36 6.96
C THR A 20 11.02 -5.57 8.22
N ARG A 21 10.42 -6.02 9.33
CA ARG A 21 11.15 -6.20 10.59
C ARG A 21 12.21 -7.30 10.46
N ARG A 22 13.36 -7.09 11.09
CA ARG A 22 14.43 -8.10 11.15
C ARG A 22 13.97 -9.33 11.94
N TRP A 23 14.55 -10.49 11.62
CA TRP A 23 14.18 -11.78 12.21
C TRP A 23 14.16 -11.80 13.76
N GLN A 24 15.01 -11.01 14.44
CA GLN A 24 15.01 -10.90 15.91
C GLN A 24 13.68 -10.36 16.48
N ASN A 25 12.92 -9.65 15.66
CA ASN A 25 11.63 -9.06 16.04
C ASN A 25 10.43 -9.91 15.62
N ALA A 26 10.67 -11.14 15.14
CA ALA A 26 9.65 -12.10 14.69
C ALA A 26 8.66 -11.48 13.69
N PRO A 27 9.14 -11.05 12.50
CA PRO A 27 8.24 -10.60 11.44
C PRO A 27 7.31 -11.73 11.01
N HIS A 28 6.12 -11.38 10.54
CA HIS A 28 5.08 -12.37 10.29
C HIS A 28 4.16 -12.00 9.11
N LEU A 29 3.79 -13.00 8.31
CA LEU A 29 2.90 -12.86 7.14
C LEU A 29 1.58 -12.17 7.50
N SER A 30 0.98 -12.47 8.66
CA SER A 30 -0.27 -11.81 9.08
C SER A 30 -0.16 -10.29 9.15
N VAL A 31 1.02 -9.75 9.49
CA VAL A 31 1.27 -8.30 9.52
C VAL A 31 1.35 -7.76 8.11
N SER A 32 2.05 -8.46 7.21
CA SER A 32 2.05 -8.15 5.78
C SER A 32 0.64 -8.19 5.16
N LEU A 33 -0.22 -9.11 5.58
CA LEU A 33 -1.61 -9.21 5.10
C LEU A 33 -2.47 -8.06 5.61
N ALA A 34 -2.25 -7.59 6.85
CA ALA A 34 -2.86 -6.36 7.33
C ALA A 34 -2.43 -5.15 6.49
N TYR A 35 -1.14 -5.06 6.13
CA TYR A 35 -0.62 -4.03 5.23
C TYR A 35 -1.24 -4.10 3.83
N LEU A 36 -1.34 -5.31 3.26
CA LEU A 36 -1.98 -5.54 1.97
C LEU A 36 -3.45 -5.13 2.00
N ARG A 37 -4.19 -5.41 3.08
CA ARG A 37 -5.57 -4.97 3.26
C ARG A 37 -5.71 -3.44 3.23
N ASP A 38 -4.80 -2.71 3.88
CA ASP A 38 -4.77 -1.24 3.83
C ASP A 38 -4.46 -0.73 2.40
N ILE A 39 -3.55 -1.38 1.68
CA ILE A 39 -3.25 -1.09 0.27
C ILE A 39 -4.47 -1.34 -0.62
N LEU A 40 -5.14 -2.49 -0.50
CA LEU A 40 -6.36 -2.79 -1.26
C LEU A 40 -7.43 -1.71 -1.04
N GLY A 41 -7.57 -1.22 0.20
CA GLY A 41 -8.44 -0.09 0.51
C GLY A 41 -8.06 1.19 -0.24
N TYR A 42 -6.76 1.48 -0.38
CA TYR A 42 -6.26 2.59 -1.19
C TYR A 42 -6.56 2.37 -2.69
N LEU A 43 -6.24 1.20 -3.25
CA LEU A 43 -6.51 0.87 -4.65
C LEU A 43 -8.00 1.02 -5.01
N GLY A 44 -8.88 0.60 -4.11
CA GLY A 44 -10.32 0.77 -4.23
C GLY A 44 -10.72 2.24 -4.44
N ARG A 45 -10.18 3.15 -3.61
CA ARG A 45 -10.44 4.60 -3.67
C ARG A 45 -9.78 5.28 -4.86
N SER A 46 -8.56 4.86 -5.21
CA SER A 46 -7.79 5.42 -6.33
C SER A 46 -8.23 4.88 -7.70
N GLY A 47 -9.16 3.93 -7.73
CA GLY A 47 -9.61 3.32 -8.98
C GLY A 47 -8.55 2.44 -9.65
N ILE A 48 -7.54 1.95 -8.93
CA ILE A 48 -6.53 1.05 -9.48
C ILE A 48 -7.02 -0.39 -9.31
N ARG A 49 -6.89 -1.21 -10.36
CA ARG A 49 -7.46 -2.57 -10.43
C ARG A 49 -6.43 -3.65 -10.73
N MET A 50 -5.15 -3.33 -10.59
CA MET A 50 -4.07 -4.31 -10.76
C MET A 50 -2.89 -3.92 -9.88
N TYR A 51 -2.31 -4.89 -9.18
CA TYR A 51 -1.24 -4.66 -8.23
C TYR A 51 -0.27 -5.85 -8.17
N ARG A 52 1.03 -5.56 -8.27
CA ARG A 52 2.09 -6.56 -8.03
C ARG A 52 2.54 -6.45 -6.57
N MET A 53 2.31 -7.50 -5.80
CA MET A 53 2.69 -7.58 -4.39
C MET A 53 4.22 -7.79 -4.24
N SER A 54 4.74 -7.47 -3.05
CA SER A 54 6.11 -7.84 -2.68
C SER A 54 6.28 -9.35 -2.68
N SER A 55 7.35 -9.89 -3.29
CA SER A 55 7.69 -11.31 -3.16
C SER A 55 8.12 -11.68 -1.73
N ASP A 56 8.46 -10.70 -0.91
CA ASP A 56 8.82 -10.87 0.50
C ASP A 56 7.61 -10.75 1.44
N LEU A 57 6.39 -10.94 0.90
CA LEU A 57 5.15 -10.85 1.68
C LEU A 57 5.17 -11.75 2.94
N ALA A 58 5.76 -12.95 2.85
CA ALA A 58 6.10 -13.78 4.00
C ALA A 58 7.60 -13.68 4.30
N PRO A 59 8.02 -12.91 5.32
CA PRO A 59 9.43 -12.66 5.59
C PRO A 59 10.17 -13.95 5.98
N TYR A 60 11.36 -14.15 5.43
CA TYR A 60 12.25 -15.29 5.72
C TYR A 60 11.65 -16.69 5.50
N LEU A 61 10.50 -16.81 4.84
CA LEU A 61 9.74 -18.06 4.71
C LEU A 61 10.58 -19.24 4.20
N THR A 62 11.47 -19.00 3.25
CA THR A 62 12.33 -20.02 2.62
C THR A 62 13.79 -19.93 3.06
N HIS A 63 14.10 -19.19 4.13
CA HIS A 63 15.47 -19.05 4.61
C HIS A 63 15.95 -20.36 5.27
N PRO A 64 17.10 -20.93 4.85
CA PRO A 64 17.55 -22.24 5.33
C PRO A 64 17.85 -22.25 6.84
N ASP A 65 18.44 -21.19 7.37
CA ASP A 65 18.86 -21.12 8.77
C ASP A 65 17.80 -20.56 9.72
N LEU A 66 16.59 -20.27 9.22
CA LEU A 66 15.50 -19.71 10.03
C LEU A 66 14.21 -20.52 9.87
N PRO A 67 14.21 -21.83 10.19
CA PRO A 67 13.07 -22.73 9.98
C PRO A 67 11.81 -22.33 10.75
N GLN A 68 11.94 -21.54 11.82
CA GLN A 68 10.82 -21.01 12.60
C GLN A 68 9.87 -20.12 11.77
N PHE A 69 10.30 -19.60 10.63
CA PHE A 69 9.46 -18.78 9.74
C PHE A 69 8.73 -19.58 8.65
N SER A 70 8.96 -20.91 8.55
CA SER A 70 8.42 -21.71 7.45
C SER A 70 6.91 -21.97 7.51
N GLY A 71 6.32 -21.93 8.72
CA GLY A 71 4.89 -22.23 8.96
C GLY A 71 3.91 -21.09 8.66
N GLN A 72 4.41 -19.89 8.32
CA GLN A 72 3.58 -18.69 8.26
C GLN A 72 2.38 -18.77 7.29
N ILE A 73 2.52 -19.46 6.15
CA ILE A 73 1.41 -19.64 5.20
C ILE A 73 0.29 -20.48 5.81
N ASP A 74 0.66 -21.57 6.50
CA ASP A 74 -0.29 -22.47 7.16
C ASP A 74 -1.03 -21.77 8.30
N GLU A 75 -0.33 -20.92 9.04
CA GLU A 75 -0.91 -20.13 10.11
C GLU A 75 -1.81 -18.99 9.63
N CYS A 76 -1.71 -18.57 8.37
CA CYS A 76 -2.41 -17.39 7.83
C CYS A 76 -3.49 -17.72 6.79
N GLN A 77 -4.03 -18.94 6.77
CA GLN A 77 -5.00 -19.35 5.74
C GLN A 77 -6.25 -18.48 5.74
N GLU A 78 -6.83 -18.19 6.92
CA GLU A 78 -8.01 -17.34 7.07
C GLU A 78 -7.74 -15.89 6.66
N GLU A 79 -6.57 -15.36 7.02
CA GLU A 79 -6.15 -14.01 6.64
C GLU A 79 -5.91 -13.89 5.13
N LEU A 80 -5.30 -14.91 4.51
CA LEU A 80 -5.09 -15.00 3.07
C LEU A 80 -6.44 -15.03 2.34
N ALA A 81 -7.37 -15.86 2.79
CA ALA A 81 -8.73 -15.93 2.23
C ALA A 81 -9.42 -14.56 2.33
N LEU A 82 -9.37 -13.90 3.50
CA LEU A 82 -9.98 -12.59 3.72
C LEU A 82 -9.43 -11.50 2.78
N VAL A 83 -8.11 -11.40 2.61
CA VAL A 83 -7.54 -10.40 1.68
C VAL A 83 -7.82 -10.76 0.23
N GLY A 84 -7.89 -12.05 -0.08
CA GLY A 84 -8.28 -12.57 -1.38
C GLY A 84 -9.71 -12.19 -1.77
N GLU A 85 -10.66 -12.41 -0.85
CA GLU A 85 -12.06 -11.96 -0.99
C GLU A 85 -12.14 -10.45 -1.22
N MET A 86 -11.37 -9.67 -0.46
CA MET A 86 -11.33 -8.22 -0.63
C MET A 86 -10.77 -7.79 -1.99
N ALA A 87 -9.69 -8.43 -2.46
CA ALA A 87 -9.13 -8.17 -3.78
C ALA A 87 -10.14 -8.49 -4.89
N SER A 88 -10.80 -9.63 -4.80
CA SER A 88 -11.85 -10.06 -5.74
C SER A 88 -13.06 -9.11 -5.73
N ALA A 89 -13.54 -8.71 -4.55
CA ALA A 89 -14.66 -7.77 -4.42
C ALA A 89 -14.34 -6.38 -5.01
N LEU A 90 -13.07 -5.97 -4.95
CA LEU A 90 -12.60 -4.73 -5.57
C LEU A 90 -12.26 -4.89 -7.05
N GLY A 91 -12.25 -6.11 -7.59
CA GLY A 91 -11.81 -6.41 -8.95
C GLY A 91 -10.33 -6.14 -9.17
N VAL A 92 -9.49 -6.31 -8.15
CA VAL A 92 -8.03 -6.08 -8.21
C VAL A 92 -7.32 -7.36 -8.65
N ARG A 93 -6.64 -7.32 -9.80
CA ARG A 93 -5.76 -8.40 -10.27
C ARG A 93 -4.44 -8.39 -9.52
N LEU A 94 -4.12 -9.49 -8.84
CA LEU A 94 -2.88 -9.66 -8.07
C LEU A 94 -1.81 -10.43 -8.85
N SER A 95 -0.54 -10.16 -8.57
CA SER A 95 0.60 -10.95 -9.09
C SER A 95 1.83 -10.81 -8.21
N PHE A 96 2.81 -11.69 -8.41
CA PHE A 96 4.15 -11.56 -7.86
C PHE A 96 5.18 -11.47 -8.99
N HIS A 97 6.33 -10.88 -8.69
CA HIS A 97 7.55 -11.04 -9.47
C HIS A 97 8.72 -11.08 -8.48
N PRO A 98 9.25 -12.26 -8.13
CA PRO A 98 10.40 -12.37 -7.26
C PRO A 98 11.64 -11.74 -7.89
N THR A 99 12.61 -11.42 -7.03
CA THR A 99 13.88 -10.79 -7.41
C THR A 99 14.73 -11.71 -8.28
N ALA A 100 15.76 -11.13 -8.92
CA ALA A 100 16.72 -11.85 -9.76
C ALA A 100 17.50 -12.98 -9.05
N HIS A 101 17.37 -13.14 -7.72
CA HIS A 101 17.96 -14.26 -6.98
C HIS A 101 17.13 -15.56 -7.08
N VAL A 102 15.86 -15.46 -7.50
CA VAL A 102 15.02 -16.63 -7.76
C VAL A 102 15.25 -17.06 -9.20
N VAL A 103 16.14 -18.03 -9.37
CA VAL A 103 16.66 -18.47 -10.67
C VAL A 103 16.49 -19.97 -10.82
N LEU A 104 15.62 -20.40 -11.73
CA LEU A 104 15.35 -21.82 -11.97
C LEU A 104 16.46 -22.53 -12.74
N ASN A 105 17.12 -21.86 -13.68
CA ASN A 105 18.07 -22.50 -14.59
C ASN A 105 19.53 -22.52 -14.09
N THR A 106 19.74 -22.15 -12.83
CA THR A 106 21.07 -22.14 -12.21
C THR A 106 21.68 -23.53 -12.17
N PRO A 107 23.00 -23.67 -12.44
CA PRO A 107 23.68 -24.95 -12.27
C PRO A 107 23.90 -25.33 -10.79
N ASP A 108 23.76 -24.38 -9.86
CA ASP A 108 23.81 -24.67 -8.43
C ASP A 108 22.48 -25.24 -7.92
N GLU A 109 22.47 -26.54 -7.65
CA GLU A 109 21.28 -27.28 -7.20
C GLU A 109 20.64 -26.70 -5.94
N ALA A 110 21.46 -26.23 -4.99
CA ALA A 110 20.94 -25.66 -3.75
C ALA A 110 20.18 -24.35 -4.00
N THR A 111 20.66 -23.52 -4.94
CA THR A 111 19.94 -22.31 -5.37
C THR A 111 18.69 -22.63 -6.18
N ALA A 112 18.73 -23.65 -7.05
CA ALA A 112 17.55 -24.09 -7.79
C ALA A 112 16.45 -24.58 -6.85
N GLU A 113 16.78 -25.42 -5.87
CA GLU A 113 15.83 -25.93 -4.87
C GLU A 113 15.22 -24.80 -4.03
N ARG A 114 16.03 -23.83 -3.59
CA ARG A 114 15.52 -22.64 -2.88
C ARG A 114 14.57 -21.84 -3.76
N SER A 115 14.91 -21.64 -5.03
CA SER A 115 14.07 -20.91 -6.00
C SER A 115 12.74 -21.63 -6.21
N MET A 116 12.75 -22.94 -6.39
CA MET A 116 11.54 -23.76 -6.54
C MET A 116 10.64 -23.70 -5.29
N ARG A 117 11.21 -23.77 -4.09
CA ARG A 117 10.46 -23.61 -2.82
C ARG A 117 9.83 -22.22 -2.70
N HIS A 118 10.54 -21.17 -3.10
CA HIS A 118 10.03 -19.81 -3.07
C HIS A 118 8.86 -19.62 -4.06
N LEU A 119 9.01 -20.07 -5.30
CA LEU A 119 7.94 -20.02 -6.31
C LEU A 119 6.71 -20.81 -5.89
N THR A 120 6.92 -22.01 -5.33
CA THR A 120 5.82 -22.83 -4.79
C THR A 120 5.07 -22.11 -3.68
N SER A 121 5.80 -21.41 -2.81
CA SER A 121 5.20 -20.63 -1.72
C SER A 121 4.38 -19.45 -2.22
N LEU A 122 4.87 -18.69 -3.20
CA LEU A 122 4.14 -17.57 -3.81
C LEU A 122 2.87 -18.05 -4.54
N ALA A 123 2.98 -19.15 -5.30
CA ALA A 123 1.83 -19.76 -5.96
C ALA A 123 0.77 -20.21 -4.95
N ARG A 124 1.20 -20.86 -3.86
CA ARG A 124 0.34 -21.29 -2.77
C ARG A 124 -0.39 -20.11 -2.09
N MET A 125 0.26 -18.97 -1.91
CA MET A 125 -0.41 -17.77 -1.39
C MET A 125 -1.54 -17.29 -2.31
N LEU A 126 -1.31 -17.26 -3.64
CA LEU A 126 -2.35 -16.87 -4.60
C LEU A 126 -3.53 -17.85 -4.58
N ASP A 127 -3.27 -19.15 -4.41
CA ASP A 127 -4.30 -20.16 -4.29
C ASP A 127 -5.12 -20.01 -3.00
N LEU A 128 -4.48 -19.78 -1.86
CA LEU A 128 -5.14 -19.57 -0.57
C LEU A 128 -5.90 -18.22 -0.50
N MET A 129 -5.46 -17.23 -1.27
CA MET A 129 -6.23 -16.00 -1.54
C MET A 129 -7.41 -16.22 -2.51
N GLY A 130 -7.64 -17.43 -2.99
CA GLY A 130 -8.72 -17.73 -3.92
C GLY A 130 -8.63 -16.99 -5.25
N GLN A 131 -7.43 -16.60 -5.68
CA GLN A 131 -7.25 -15.79 -6.89
C GLN A 131 -7.40 -16.64 -8.16
N GLY A 132 -8.06 -16.09 -9.18
CA GLY A 132 -8.26 -16.77 -10.46
C GLY A 132 -6.96 -16.98 -11.26
N PRO A 133 -7.02 -17.65 -12.42
CA PRO A 133 -5.85 -18.00 -13.24
C PRO A 133 -5.08 -16.79 -13.79
N GLU A 134 -5.68 -15.59 -13.78
CA GLU A 134 -5.02 -14.32 -14.13
C GLU A 134 -3.89 -13.93 -13.18
N ALA A 135 -3.90 -14.44 -11.94
CA ALA A 135 -2.89 -14.15 -10.94
C ALA A 135 -1.69 -15.09 -11.10
N VAL A 136 -0.55 -14.51 -11.44
CA VAL A 136 0.68 -15.23 -11.84
C VAL A 136 1.89 -14.80 -11.02
N VAL A 137 2.89 -15.67 -10.99
CA VAL A 137 4.25 -15.42 -10.49
C VAL A 137 5.16 -15.27 -11.70
N VAL A 138 5.55 -14.03 -12.02
CA VAL A 138 6.36 -13.72 -13.20
C VAL A 138 7.84 -13.91 -12.88
N VAL A 139 8.58 -14.61 -13.74
CA VAL A 139 10.03 -14.82 -13.59
C VAL A 139 10.74 -14.66 -14.94
N HIS A 140 12.01 -14.25 -14.90
CA HIS A 140 12.88 -14.39 -16.06
C HIS A 140 13.42 -15.82 -16.16
N VAL A 141 14.06 -16.12 -17.29
CA VAL A 141 14.72 -17.42 -17.50
C VAL A 141 15.90 -17.61 -16.54
N GLY A 142 16.70 -16.56 -16.33
CA GLY A 142 17.86 -16.57 -15.43
C GLY A 142 19.16 -16.26 -16.16
N GLY A 143 20.24 -16.96 -15.82
CA GLY A 143 21.55 -16.76 -16.44
C GLY A 143 21.73 -17.56 -17.74
N ALA A 144 22.50 -17.03 -18.70
CA ALA A 144 22.92 -17.80 -19.87
C ALA A 144 24.07 -18.78 -19.55
N TYR A 145 24.86 -18.49 -18.51
CA TYR A 145 26.04 -19.26 -18.10
C TYR A 145 27.00 -19.50 -19.28
N GLU A 146 27.54 -20.72 -19.43
CA GLU A 146 28.48 -21.06 -20.49
C GLU A 146 27.79 -21.42 -21.82
N ASP A 147 26.56 -21.94 -21.77
CA ASP A 147 25.81 -22.41 -22.93
C ASP A 147 24.31 -22.09 -22.75
N ARG A 148 23.79 -21.26 -23.66
CA ARG A 148 22.40 -20.80 -23.69
C ARG A 148 21.40 -21.95 -23.90
N GLU A 149 21.68 -22.88 -24.81
CA GLU A 149 20.77 -24.01 -25.07
C GLU A 149 20.77 -24.98 -23.88
N ALA A 150 21.93 -25.21 -23.26
CA ALA A 150 22.01 -25.97 -22.01
C ALA A 150 21.26 -25.26 -20.86
N ALA A 151 21.33 -23.93 -20.77
CA ALA A 151 20.59 -23.14 -19.79
C ALA A 151 19.07 -23.25 -19.99
N MET A 152 18.60 -23.19 -21.24
CA MET A 152 17.18 -23.39 -21.58
C MET A 152 16.73 -24.83 -21.28
N ALA A 153 17.56 -25.84 -21.56
CA ALA A 153 17.27 -27.23 -21.23
C ALA A 153 17.15 -27.46 -19.72
N ARG A 154 18.04 -26.87 -18.91
CA ARG A 154 17.93 -26.89 -17.44
C ARG A 154 16.64 -26.23 -16.97
N TRP A 155 16.30 -25.07 -17.52
CA TRP A 155 15.06 -24.38 -17.17
C TRP A 155 13.83 -25.28 -17.40
N VAL A 156 13.76 -25.96 -18.55
CA VAL A 156 12.66 -26.89 -18.86
C VAL A 156 12.58 -28.05 -17.87
N SER A 157 13.71 -28.68 -17.53
CA SER A 157 13.73 -29.76 -16.53
C SER A 157 13.18 -29.28 -15.19
N ARG A 158 13.71 -28.15 -14.68
CA ARG A 158 13.32 -27.58 -13.38
C ARG A 158 11.88 -27.08 -13.35
N PHE A 159 11.38 -26.55 -14.47
CA PHE A 159 9.97 -26.19 -14.60
C PHE A 159 9.06 -27.40 -14.41
N PHE A 160 9.41 -28.57 -14.96
CA PHE A 160 8.61 -29.77 -14.78
C PHE A 160 8.75 -30.41 -13.38
N GLU A 161 9.82 -30.13 -12.65
CA GLU A 161 9.99 -30.52 -11.25
C GLU A 161 9.14 -29.69 -10.27
N LEU A 162 8.72 -28.48 -10.66
CA LEU A 162 7.79 -27.69 -9.86
C LEU A 162 6.46 -28.45 -9.66
N PRO A 163 5.85 -28.36 -8.46
CA PRO A 163 4.50 -28.86 -8.24
C PRO A 163 3.52 -28.24 -9.24
N GLU A 164 2.49 -29.00 -9.65
CA GLU A 164 1.49 -28.54 -10.62
C GLU A 164 0.87 -27.19 -10.22
N ALA A 165 0.62 -26.99 -8.93
CA ALA A 165 0.09 -25.74 -8.40
C ALA A 165 1.01 -24.53 -8.62
N ALA A 166 2.33 -24.74 -8.62
CA ALA A 166 3.28 -23.71 -8.99
C ALA A 166 3.32 -23.51 -10.51
N ARG A 167 3.39 -24.60 -11.29
CA ARG A 167 3.48 -24.54 -12.76
C ARG A 167 2.32 -23.77 -13.40
N ARG A 168 1.09 -23.94 -12.91
CA ARG A 168 -0.09 -23.22 -13.43
C ARG A 168 -0.07 -21.70 -13.15
N ARG A 169 0.77 -21.25 -12.21
CA ARG A 169 0.91 -19.84 -11.78
C ARG A 169 2.16 -19.18 -12.35
N VAL A 170 3.22 -19.93 -12.63
CA VAL A 170 4.47 -19.38 -13.18
C VAL A 170 4.25 -18.88 -14.61
N ALA A 171 4.76 -17.67 -14.90
CA ALA A 171 4.83 -17.10 -16.23
C ALA A 171 6.25 -16.60 -16.50
N LEU A 172 6.72 -16.76 -17.74
CA LEU A 172 8.03 -16.28 -18.19
C LEU A 172 7.94 -14.88 -18.77
N GLU A 173 8.95 -14.06 -18.52
CA GLU A 173 9.10 -12.72 -19.10
C GLU A 173 10.38 -12.64 -19.94
N ASN A 174 10.28 -12.06 -21.14
CA ASN A 174 11.46 -11.73 -21.97
C ASN A 174 12.30 -10.66 -21.28
N ASP A 175 13.62 -10.79 -21.32
CA ASP A 175 14.54 -9.86 -20.65
C ASP A 175 15.27 -8.92 -21.63
N ASP A 176 16.00 -7.95 -21.07
CA ASP A 176 16.62 -6.85 -21.79
C ASP A 176 17.94 -7.19 -22.51
N SER A 177 18.49 -8.40 -22.34
CA SER A 177 19.87 -8.69 -22.77
C SER A 177 20.27 -10.15 -23.01
N LEU A 178 19.68 -11.12 -22.31
CA LEU A 178 20.09 -12.53 -22.32
C LEU A 178 19.12 -13.44 -23.08
N PHE A 179 17.83 -13.36 -22.77
CA PHE A 179 16.77 -14.20 -23.32
C PHE A 179 15.65 -13.33 -23.90
N SER A 180 15.64 -13.26 -25.23
CA SER A 180 14.68 -12.52 -26.04
C SER A 180 13.28 -13.14 -26.02
N LEU A 181 12.30 -12.46 -26.63
CA LEU A 181 10.96 -13.01 -26.84
C LEU A 181 11.00 -14.38 -27.54
N SER A 182 11.85 -14.55 -28.56
CA SER A 182 11.99 -15.81 -29.28
C SER A 182 12.48 -16.94 -28.39
N ASP A 183 13.39 -16.65 -27.46
CA ASP A 183 13.90 -17.64 -26.50
C ASP A 183 12.81 -18.10 -25.54
N VAL A 184 12.06 -17.17 -24.96
CA VAL A 184 10.97 -17.51 -24.04
C VAL A 184 9.80 -18.19 -24.76
N TYR A 185 9.54 -17.84 -26.03
CA TYR A 185 8.54 -18.53 -26.84
C TYR A 185 8.96 -19.98 -27.17
N ARG A 186 10.24 -20.23 -27.43
CA ARG A 186 10.77 -21.61 -27.55
C ARG A 186 10.61 -22.41 -26.25
N LEU A 187 10.73 -21.76 -25.09
CA LEU A 187 10.43 -22.40 -23.80
C LEU A 187 8.94 -22.69 -23.65
N HIS A 188 8.06 -21.76 -24.06
CA HIS A 188 6.62 -22.00 -24.12
C HIS A 188 6.27 -23.23 -24.97
N GLN A 189 6.82 -23.35 -26.19
CA GLN A 189 6.56 -24.49 -27.06
C GLN A 189 6.93 -25.85 -26.43
N ARG A 190 7.91 -25.86 -25.53
CA ARG A 190 8.40 -27.07 -24.84
C ARG A 190 7.65 -27.38 -23.54
N THR A 191 6.98 -26.39 -22.95
CA THR A 191 6.49 -26.49 -21.56
C THR A 191 5.04 -26.07 -21.35
N GLY A 192 4.47 -25.32 -22.28
CA GLY A 192 3.18 -24.64 -22.12
C GLY A 192 3.21 -23.45 -21.16
N VAL A 193 4.38 -23.01 -20.66
CA VAL A 193 4.46 -21.86 -19.75
C VAL A 193 3.95 -20.60 -20.44
N ARG A 194 3.18 -19.78 -19.72
CA ARG A 194 2.66 -18.51 -20.24
C ARG A 194 3.80 -17.50 -20.38
N VAL A 195 3.69 -16.60 -21.34
CA VAL A 195 4.67 -15.53 -21.59
C VAL A 195 4.03 -14.17 -21.28
N VAL A 196 4.66 -13.43 -20.36
CA VAL A 196 4.42 -12.01 -20.12
C VAL A 196 5.35 -11.24 -21.05
N PHE A 197 4.77 -10.51 -22.00
CA PHE A 197 5.54 -9.61 -22.85
C PHE A 197 5.98 -8.38 -22.05
N ASP A 198 7.26 -8.07 -22.05
CA ASP A 198 7.76 -6.76 -21.63
C ASP A 198 8.18 -5.93 -22.86
N TYR A 199 7.56 -4.76 -22.97
CA TYR A 199 7.75 -3.84 -24.08
C TYR A 199 9.17 -3.27 -24.16
N LEU A 200 9.73 -2.78 -23.05
CA LEU A 200 11.05 -2.14 -23.08
C LEU A 200 12.15 -3.17 -23.30
N HIS A 201 12.03 -4.35 -22.68
CA HIS A 201 12.94 -5.45 -22.90
C HIS A 201 12.92 -5.90 -24.36
N HIS A 202 11.74 -5.93 -25.01
CA HIS A 202 11.65 -6.24 -26.44
C HIS A 202 12.34 -5.16 -27.29
N LEU A 203 12.18 -3.87 -26.95
CA LEU A 203 12.88 -2.80 -27.67
C LEU A 203 14.42 -2.94 -27.58
N THR A 204 14.95 -3.38 -26.44
CA THR A 204 16.40 -3.51 -26.23
C THR A 204 16.96 -4.87 -26.66
N ASN A 205 16.13 -5.90 -26.77
CA ASN A 205 16.53 -7.29 -27.04
C ASN A 205 15.56 -8.02 -27.99
N ASN A 206 15.56 -7.58 -29.25
CA ASN A 206 14.82 -8.22 -30.34
C ASN A 206 15.75 -8.57 -31.52
N PRO A 207 16.62 -9.58 -31.37
CA PRO A 207 17.60 -9.96 -32.40
C PRO A 207 16.94 -10.41 -33.70
N ASP A 208 15.76 -11.01 -33.61
CA ASP A 208 15.01 -11.52 -34.76
C ASP A 208 14.17 -10.44 -35.46
N ARG A 209 14.17 -9.21 -34.93
CA ARG A 209 13.45 -8.04 -35.47
C ARG A 209 11.95 -8.31 -35.67
N ILE A 210 11.34 -9.04 -34.74
CA ILE A 210 9.91 -9.33 -34.75
C ILE A 210 9.14 -8.01 -34.61
N PRO A 211 8.21 -7.68 -35.53
CA PRO A 211 7.33 -6.51 -35.41
C PRO A 211 6.54 -6.52 -34.09
N LEU A 212 6.17 -5.34 -33.59
CA LEU A 212 5.59 -5.20 -32.25
C LEU A 212 4.22 -5.89 -32.09
N ASP A 213 3.37 -5.79 -33.10
CA ASP A 213 2.07 -6.46 -33.19
C ASP A 213 2.21 -7.98 -33.17
N GLU A 214 3.11 -8.52 -34.02
CA GLU A 214 3.41 -9.95 -34.06
C GLU A 214 4.03 -10.44 -32.74
N ALA A 215 4.97 -9.66 -32.17
CA ALA A 215 5.63 -9.96 -30.91
C ALA A 215 4.63 -10.05 -29.76
N LEU A 216 3.71 -9.08 -29.67
CA LEU A 216 2.69 -9.11 -28.64
C LEU A 216 1.74 -10.29 -28.87
N GLU A 217 1.24 -10.51 -30.08
CA GLU A 217 0.32 -11.60 -30.38
C GLU A 217 0.93 -12.98 -30.05
N LEU A 218 2.22 -13.18 -30.34
CA LEU A 218 2.95 -14.39 -29.94
C LEU A 218 2.87 -14.61 -28.42
N ALA A 219 3.15 -13.59 -27.61
CA ALA A 219 3.05 -13.70 -26.16
C ALA A 219 1.60 -13.92 -25.69
N LEU A 220 0.63 -13.18 -26.22
CA LEU A 220 -0.78 -13.30 -25.84
C LEU A 220 -1.38 -14.69 -26.18
N SER A 221 -0.91 -15.32 -27.27
CA SER A 221 -1.33 -16.66 -27.68
C SER A 221 -0.93 -17.76 -26.69
N THR A 222 0.07 -17.49 -25.82
CA THR A 222 0.54 -18.46 -24.81
C THR A 222 -0.40 -18.58 -23.61
N TRP A 223 -1.35 -17.65 -23.47
CA TRP A 223 -2.33 -17.65 -22.39
C TRP A 223 -3.61 -18.38 -22.81
N PRO A 224 -4.28 -19.10 -21.90
CA PRO A 224 -5.59 -19.67 -22.20
C PRO A 224 -6.58 -18.63 -22.74
N GLU A 225 -7.49 -19.07 -23.61
CA GLU A 225 -8.42 -18.19 -24.34
C GLU A 225 -9.37 -17.41 -23.41
N ASP A 226 -9.73 -18.02 -22.28
CA ASP A 226 -10.61 -17.46 -21.25
C ASP A 226 -9.87 -16.65 -20.16
N VAL A 227 -8.53 -16.59 -20.23
CA VAL A 227 -7.70 -15.89 -19.24
C VAL A 227 -7.13 -14.62 -19.85
N ARG A 228 -7.39 -13.46 -19.25
CA ARG A 228 -6.82 -12.19 -19.72
C ARG A 228 -5.30 -12.17 -19.54
N PRO A 229 -4.50 -12.00 -20.60
CA PRO A 229 -3.04 -11.93 -20.49
C PRO A 229 -2.55 -10.74 -19.67
N LYS A 230 -1.31 -10.84 -19.19
CA LYS A 230 -0.59 -9.75 -18.52
C LYS A 230 0.60 -9.34 -19.39
N VAL A 231 0.78 -8.03 -19.52
CA VAL A 231 1.89 -7.37 -20.23
C VAL A 231 2.59 -6.42 -19.26
N HIS A 232 3.89 -6.24 -19.42
CA HIS A 232 4.68 -5.22 -18.75
C HIS A 232 4.99 -4.08 -19.71
N PHE A 233 4.89 -2.84 -19.20
CA PHE A 233 5.21 -1.65 -19.96
C PHE A 233 6.05 -0.69 -19.14
N SER A 234 7.14 -0.23 -19.72
CA SER A 234 7.95 0.87 -19.20
C SER A 234 8.45 1.75 -20.35
N SER A 235 8.69 3.01 -20.04
CA SER A 235 9.43 3.92 -20.92
C SER A 235 10.90 3.94 -20.51
N PRO A 236 11.84 4.03 -21.47
CA PRO A 236 13.24 4.18 -21.15
C PRO A 236 13.48 5.51 -20.44
N ARG A 237 14.36 5.50 -19.45
CA ARG A 237 14.83 6.71 -18.78
C ARG A 237 15.63 7.55 -19.77
N THR A 238 15.27 8.81 -19.93
CA THR A 238 15.96 9.74 -20.85
C THR A 238 16.76 10.83 -20.14
N GLU A 239 16.60 10.97 -18.82
CA GLU A 239 17.29 11.98 -18.03
C GLU A 239 18.76 11.62 -17.77
N ILE A 240 19.58 12.66 -17.55
CA ILE A 240 20.96 12.50 -17.13
C ILE A 240 21.04 11.78 -15.78
N ARG A 241 21.91 10.78 -15.69
CA ARG A 241 22.14 10.03 -14.45
C ARG A 241 23.15 10.79 -13.59
N GLN A 242 22.80 11.01 -12.33
CA GLN A 242 23.69 11.59 -11.33
C GLN A 242 24.17 10.50 -10.39
N ILE A 243 25.48 10.29 -10.30
CA ILE A 243 26.09 9.33 -9.39
C ILE A 243 26.92 10.11 -8.37
N LYS A 244 26.59 9.95 -7.08
CA LYS A 244 27.41 10.48 -5.99
C LYS A 244 28.65 9.61 -5.84
N THR A 245 29.82 10.21 -5.94
CA THR A 245 31.13 9.61 -5.67
C THR A 245 31.82 10.40 -4.56
N GLU A 246 32.91 9.88 -4.03
CA GLU A 246 33.76 10.61 -3.07
C GLU A 246 34.27 11.94 -3.63
N ALA A 247 34.38 12.07 -4.97
CA ALA A 247 34.84 13.26 -5.67
C ALA A 247 33.72 14.25 -6.06
N GLY A 248 32.45 13.97 -5.70
CA GLY A 248 31.30 14.82 -6.00
C GLY A 248 30.22 14.12 -6.82
N VAL A 249 29.44 14.88 -7.60
CA VAL A 249 28.38 14.32 -8.46
C VAL A 249 28.92 14.12 -9.87
N GLN A 250 28.99 12.87 -10.32
CA GLN A 250 29.32 12.52 -11.70
C GLN A 250 28.06 12.41 -12.55
N LEU A 251 28.06 13.09 -13.69
CA LEU A 251 26.99 13.01 -14.68
C LEU A 251 27.29 11.90 -15.69
N GLN A 252 26.31 11.06 -15.98
CA GLN A 252 26.39 9.97 -16.95
C GLN A 252 25.19 9.99 -17.91
N PRO A 253 25.36 9.51 -19.16
CA PRO A 253 24.23 9.31 -20.06
C PRO A 253 23.21 8.34 -19.46
N PRO A 254 21.94 8.41 -19.91
CA PRO A 254 20.93 7.42 -19.54
C PRO A 254 21.35 6.02 -19.99
N LEU A 255 20.82 5.01 -19.29
CA LEU A 255 20.85 3.62 -19.75
C LEU A 255 19.45 3.28 -20.24
N TRP A 256 19.33 2.83 -21.48
CA TRP A 256 18.02 2.60 -22.12
C TRP A 256 17.21 1.48 -21.47
N THR A 257 17.86 0.57 -20.75
CA THR A 257 17.21 -0.48 -19.95
C THR A 257 16.68 0.02 -18.61
N GLN A 258 17.03 1.24 -18.17
CA GLN A 258 16.49 1.80 -16.93
C GLN A 258 15.11 2.40 -17.17
N HIS A 259 14.20 2.15 -16.24
CA HIS A 259 12.85 2.69 -16.34
C HIS A 259 12.82 4.16 -15.94
N ALA A 260 12.02 4.94 -16.66
CA ALA A 260 11.68 6.32 -16.35
C ALA A 260 10.90 6.44 -15.03
N ASP A 261 10.84 7.67 -14.49
CA ASP A 261 10.03 7.94 -13.30
C ASP A 261 8.53 7.82 -13.61
N TYR A 262 8.11 8.38 -14.75
CA TYR A 262 6.76 8.29 -15.29
C TYR A 262 6.78 7.65 -16.68
N VAL A 263 5.67 7.03 -17.07
CA VAL A 263 5.48 6.53 -18.43
C VAL A 263 5.30 7.70 -19.40
N ASN A 264 6.00 7.66 -20.54
CA ASN A 264 5.76 8.59 -21.62
C ASN A 264 4.40 8.30 -22.27
N PRO A 265 3.42 9.22 -22.18
CA PRO A 265 2.07 8.94 -22.66
C PRO A 265 2.00 8.76 -24.18
N PHE A 266 2.86 9.43 -24.95
CA PHE A 266 2.85 9.31 -26.41
C PHE A 266 3.42 7.98 -26.88
N GLU A 267 4.41 7.45 -26.16
CA GLU A 267 4.96 6.12 -26.39
C GLU A 267 3.91 5.05 -26.05
N PHE A 268 3.20 5.20 -24.93
CA PHE A 268 2.12 4.29 -24.56
C PHE A 268 0.96 4.32 -25.56
N VAL A 269 0.58 5.50 -26.06
CA VAL A 269 -0.42 5.65 -27.13
C VAL A 269 0.06 4.99 -28.42
N HIS A 270 1.33 5.15 -28.78
CA HIS A 270 1.89 4.49 -29.96
C HIS A 270 1.84 2.97 -29.81
N PHE A 271 2.26 2.43 -28.65
CA PHE A 271 2.16 1.01 -28.34
C PHE A 271 0.72 0.49 -28.50
N LEU A 272 -0.27 1.13 -27.86
CA LEU A 272 -1.66 0.69 -27.94
C LEU A 272 -2.23 0.72 -29.37
N ARG A 273 -1.84 1.71 -30.17
CA ARG A 273 -2.25 1.80 -31.59
C ARG A 273 -1.54 0.77 -32.45
N ALA A 274 -0.26 0.49 -32.17
CA ALA A 274 0.51 -0.50 -32.92
C ALA A 274 -0.02 -1.91 -32.73
N VAL A 275 -0.66 -2.18 -31.58
CA VAL A 275 -1.23 -3.50 -31.26
C VAL A 275 -2.75 -3.53 -31.33
N GLU A 276 -3.35 -2.57 -32.05
CA GLU A 276 -4.78 -2.56 -32.32
C GLU A 276 -5.17 -3.83 -33.09
N GLY A 277 -6.13 -4.59 -32.56
CA GLY A 277 -6.56 -5.88 -33.11
C GLY A 277 -6.07 -7.11 -32.34
N CYS A 278 -5.05 -6.98 -31.49
CA CYS A 278 -4.67 -8.02 -30.54
C CYS A 278 -5.80 -8.28 -29.53
N ARG A 279 -5.87 -9.51 -28.99
CA ARG A 279 -6.84 -9.84 -27.94
C ARG A 279 -6.63 -8.99 -26.68
N ALA A 280 -7.69 -8.76 -25.91
CA ALA A 280 -7.62 -7.89 -24.73
C ALA A 280 -6.62 -8.40 -23.66
N PHE A 281 -5.81 -7.50 -23.11
CA PHE A 281 -4.81 -7.76 -22.05
C PHE A 281 -4.88 -6.70 -20.93
N ASP A 282 -4.19 -6.94 -19.81
CA ASP A 282 -3.93 -5.94 -18.77
C ASP A 282 -2.44 -5.57 -18.73
N VAL A 283 -2.13 -4.34 -18.29
CA VAL A 283 -0.78 -3.79 -18.30
C VAL A 283 -0.29 -3.46 -16.89
N MET A 284 0.85 -4.03 -16.51
CA MET A 284 1.63 -3.63 -15.34
C MET A 284 2.63 -2.56 -15.74
N LEU A 285 2.51 -1.35 -15.19
CA LEU A 285 3.51 -0.31 -15.40
C LEU A 285 4.72 -0.54 -14.51
N GLU A 286 5.90 -0.58 -15.13
CA GLU A 286 7.17 -0.66 -14.44
C GLU A 286 7.86 0.70 -14.41
N ALA A 287 7.27 1.68 -13.72
CA ALA A 287 7.84 3.02 -13.56
C ALA A 287 8.32 3.26 -12.12
N ARG A 288 9.28 4.17 -11.91
CA ARG A 288 9.80 4.44 -10.54
C ARG A 288 8.79 5.18 -9.66
N ALA A 289 7.89 5.97 -10.24
CA ALA A 289 6.83 6.68 -9.52
C ALA A 289 5.60 5.80 -9.19
N ARG A 290 5.64 4.50 -9.50
CA ARG A 290 4.67 3.49 -9.03
C ARG A 290 3.21 3.85 -9.33
N ASP A 291 2.34 3.89 -8.33
CA ASP A 291 0.93 4.26 -8.44
C ASP A 291 0.73 5.65 -9.03
N LEU A 292 1.65 6.58 -8.78
CA LEU A 292 1.58 7.93 -9.36
C LEU A 292 1.76 7.91 -10.87
N ALA A 293 2.55 6.97 -11.39
CA ALA A 293 2.68 6.79 -12.84
C ALA A 293 1.38 6.28 -13.46
N VAL A 294 0.63 5.42 -12.77
CA VAL A 294 -0.70 4.96 -13.22
C VAL A 294 -1.68 6.12 -13.27
N LEU A 295 -1.80 6.88 -12.17
CA LEU A 295 -2.72 8.02 -12.08
C LEU A 295 -2.37 9.09 -13.12
N ARG A 296 -1.08 9.36 -13.30
CA ARG A 296 -0.61 10.33 -14.30
C ARG A 296 -0.90 9.86 -15.73
N LEU A 297 -0.60 8.61 -16.06
CA LEU A 297 -0.86 8.06 -17.39
C LEU A 297 -2.36 8.06 -17.71
N GLN A 298 -3.23 7.73 -16.75
CA GLN A 298 -4.68 7.83 -16.92
C GLN A 298 -5.13 9.26 -17.25
N ALA A 299 -4.57 10.27 -16.56
CA ALA A 299 -4.82 11.68 -16.85
C ALA A 299 -4.37 12.07 -18.25
N ASP A 300 -3.14 11.68 -18.60
CA ASP A 300 -2.52 12.01 -19.88
C ASP A 300 -3.26 11.32 -21.04
N LEU A 301 -3.74 10.09 -20.88
CA LEU A 301 -4.59 9.41 -21.87
C LEU A 301 -5.93 10.12 -22.06
N ALA A 302 -6.61 10.51 -20.98
CA ALA A 302 -7.86 11.26 -21.08
C ALA A 302 -7.67 12.61 -21.83
N ARG A 303 -6.47 13.19 -21.75
CA ARG A 303 -6.12 14.46 -22.41
C ARG A 303 -5.66 14.28 -23.86
N TYR A 304 -4.77 13.33 -24.13
CA TYR A 304 -4.05 13.22 -25.41
C TYR A 304 -4.57 12.10 -26.32
N ALA A 305 -5.31 11.12 -25.78
CA ALA A 305 -5.89 10.00 -26.53
C ALA A 305 -7.22 9.55 -25.88
N PRO A 306 -8.25 10.40 -25.85
CA PRO A 306 -9.54 10.09 -25.21
C PRO A 306 -10.24 8.86 -25.82
N ASP A 307 -9.97 8.57 -27.10
CA ASP A 307 -10.38 7.36 -27.82
C ASP A 307 -9.83 6.07 -27.21
N LEU A 308 -8.62 6.10 -26.64
CA LEU A 308 -8.02 4.96 -25.95
C LEU A 308 -8.40 4.91 -24.46
N ALA A 309 -8.61 6.08 -23.86
CA ALA A 309 -8.93 6.22 -22.44
C ALA A 309 -10.24 5.50 -22.05
N ILE A 310 -11.23 5.43 -22.95
CA ILE A 310 -12.51 4.74 -22.72
C ILE A 310 -12.38 3.23 -22.53
N HIS A 311 -11.26 2.62 -22.95
CA HIS A 311 -11.02 1.18 -22.83
C HIS A 311 -10.34 0.80 -21.51
N LEU A 312 -10.03 1.77 -20.64
CA LEU A 312 -9.46 1.51 -19.32
C LEU A 312 -10.53 1.03 -18.34
N GLU A 313 -10.14 0.16 -17.41
CA GLU A 313 -10.99 -0.41 -16.37
C GLU A 313 -10.42 -0.08 -14.98
N PRO A 314 -11.07 0.82 -14.20
CA PRO A 314 -12.22 1.64 -14.56
C PRO A 314 -11.88 2.71 -15.59
N ALA A 315 -12.89 3.22 -16.29
CA ALA A 315 -12.73 4.40 -17.12
C ALA A 315 -12.17 5.54 -16.24
N PRO A 316 -11.21 6.33 -16.72
CA PRO A 316 -10.62 7.39 -15.93
C PRO A 316 -11.72 8.35 -15.51
N ALA A 317 -11.89 8.54 -14.20
CA ALA A 317 -12.68 9.65 -13.71
C ALA A 317 -12.08 10.93 -14.31
N ARG A 318 -12.91 11.93 -14.64
CA ARG A 318 -12.39 13.28 -14.86
C ARG A 318 -11.63 13.66 -13.60
N ILE A 319 -10.31 13.62 -13.66
CA ILE A 319 -9.47 14.06 -12.56
C ILE A 319 -9.84 15.54 -12.37
N ALA A 320 -10.40 15.86 -11.22
CA ALA A 320 -10.62 17.23 -10.79
C ALA A 320 -9.24 17.83 -10.50
N GLU A 321 -8.54 18.27 -11.55
CA GLU A 321 -7.29 19.05 -11.50
C GLU A 321 -6.15 18.39 -10.69
N PRO A 322 -4.89 18.88 -10.79
CA PRO A 322 -3.73 18.04 -10.53
C PRO A 322 -3.74 17.57 -9.08
N VAL A 323 -3.41 16.30 -8.86
CA VAL A 323 -3.03 15.85 -7.53
C VAL A 323 -1.92 16.80 -7.09
N GLU A 324 -2.20 17.58 -6.03
CA GLU A 324 -1.25 18.50 -5.39
C GLU A 324 0.14 17.87 -5.36
N PRO A 325 1.22 18.64 -5.54
CA PRO A 325 2.58 18.12 -5.70
C PRO A 325 2.81 17.00 -4.69
N TYR A 326 2.93 15.78 -5.21
CA TYR A 326 3.08 14.58 -4.39
C TYR A 326 4.16 14.85 -3.38
N ALA A 327 3.76 14.92 -2.11
CA ALA A 327 4.66 15.24 -1.04
C ALA A 327 5.84 14.28 -1.12
N ILE A 328 7.01 14.80 -1.50
CA ILE A 328 8.26 14.08 -1.38
C ILE A 328 8.58 14.11 0.11
N TRP A 329 8.07 13.13 0.83
CA TRP A 329 8.55 12.85 2.18
C TRP A 329 9.99 12.35 2.04
N PRO A 330 10.93 12.84 2.87
CA PRO A 330 12.33 12.48 2.74
C PRO A 330 12.49 10.95 2.78
N GLU A 331 13.50 10.45 2.07
CA GLU A 331 13.93 9.03 2.07
C GLU A 331 14.42 8.54 3.46
N GLU A 332 14.21 9.31 4.52
CA GLU A 332 14.71 9.02 5.87
C GLU A 332 13.80 8.01 6.60
N GLU A 333 14.48 7.03 7.22
CA GLU A 333 14.01 5.88 8.01
C GLU A 333 12.50 5.65 8.11
N GLU A 334 12.01 4.49 7.65
CA GLU A 334 10.62 4.04 7.81
C GLU A 334 10.15 4.15 9.28
N ASP A 335 9.59 5.31 9.66
CA ASP A 335 9.06 5.55 10.99
C ASP A 335 7.96 4.51 11.27
N ALA A 336 8.08 3.82 12.40
CA ALA A 336 7.22 2.68 12.70
C ALA A 336 5.77 3.16 12.86
N ARG A 337 4.81 2.43 12.27
CA ARG A 337 3.39 2.78 12.38
C ARG A 337 2.86 2.45 13.76
N VAL A 338 2.07 3.35 14.31
CA VAL A 338 1.33 3.16 15.55
C VAL A 338 -0.16 3.27 15.25
N LEU A 339 -0.95 2.33 15.75
CA LEU A 339 -2.39 2.49 15.87
C LEU A 339 -2.74 2.78 17.32
N VAL A 340 -3.30 3.94 17.60
CA VAL A 340 -3.88 4.23 18.93
C VAL A 340 -5.30 3.69 18.94
N ALA A 341 -5.59 2.75 19.82
CA ALA A 341 -6.90 2.17 20.02
C ALA A 341 -7.52 2.64 21.34
N VAL A 342 -8.85 2.72 21.37
CA VAL A 342 -9.58 3.04 22.61
C VAL A 342 -9.54 1.85 23.58
N MET A 343 -9.16 2.14 24.82
CA MET A 343 -9.24 1.20 25.93
C MET A 343 -10.25 1.72 26.94
N ASN A 344 -11.42 1.09 26.98
CA ASN A 344 -12.56 1.53 27.80
C ASN A 344 -13.07 0.44 28.77
N ASN A 345 -12.33 -0.66 28.91
CA ASN A 345 -12.71 -1.78 29.75
C ASN A 345 -11.47 -2.31 30.50
N PRO A 346 -11.45 -2.30 31.85
CA PRO A 346 -10.34 -2.85 32.62
C PRO A 346 -10.05 -4.34 32.36
N ARG A 347 -11.07 -5.15 32.04
CA ARG A 347 -10.89 -6.56 31.65
C ARG A 347 -10.09 -6.68 30.36
N ASP A 348 -10.40 -5.85 29.36
CA ASP A 348 -9.68 -5.86 28.08
C ASP A 348 -8.23 -5.38 28.24
N PHE A 349 -7.99 -4.44 29.16
CA PHE A 349 -6.63 -4.01 29.49
C PHE A 349 -5.84 -5.11 30.22
N ALA A 350 -6.47 -5.87 31.12
CA ALA A 350 -5.85 -7.03 31.74
C ALA A 350 -5.49 -8.11 30.71
N LEU A 351 -6.38 -8.42 29.76
CA LEU A 351 -6.08 -9.33 28.65
C LEU A 351 -4.89 -8.83 27.80
N ALA A 352 -4.86 -7.54 27.46
CA ALA A 352 -3.74 -6.95 26.73
C ALA A 352 -2.41 -7.04 27.50
N ARG A 353 -2.44 -6.85 28.82
CA ARG A 353 -1.26 -6.89 29.68
C ARG A 353 -0.76 -8.31 29.94
N ASP A 354 -1.67 -9.20 30.29
CA ASP A 354 -1.36 -10.51 30.88
C ASP A 354 -1.37 -11.62 29.82
N GLU A 355 -2.23 -11.51 28.81
CA GLU A 355 -2.33 -12.49 27.72
C GLU A 355 -1.75 -11.98 26.38
N GLY A 356 -1.37 -10.70 26.29
CA GLY A 356 -0.65 -10.17 25.14
C GLY A 356 -1.50 -10.03 23.87
N TRP A 357 -2.78 -9.68 23.99
CA TRP A 357 -3.61 -9.41 22.79
C TRP A 357 -4.69 -8.34 23.01
N TYR A 358 -5.08 -7.69 21.92
CA TYR A 358 -6.21 -6.75 21.86
C TYR A 358 -7.12 -7.09 20.68
N ARG A 359 -8.42 -6.82 20.79
CA ARG A 359 -9.39 -7.12 19.72
C ARG A 359 -9.92 -5.89 19.02
N ILE A 360 -10.01 -5.95 17.70
CA ILE A 360 -10.68 -4.96 16.86
C ILE A 360 -11.82 -5.64 16.10
N PRO A 361 -13.09 -5.22 16.26
CA PRO A 361 -14.18 -5.80 15.46
C PRO A 361 -13.92 -5.59 13.96
N LEU A 362 -13.95 -6.66 13.16
CA LEU A 362 -13.59 -6.59 11.74
C LEU A 362 -14.46 -5.58 10.99
N ALA A 363 -15.77 -5.59 11.25
CA ALA A 363 -16.75 -4.69 10.65
C ALA A 363 -16.56 -3.20 11.03
N ARG A 364 -15.76 -2.91 12.05
CA ARG A 364 -15.48 -1.54 12.54
C ARG A 364 -13.99 -1.20 12.49
N ALA A 365 -13.18 -2.04 11.82
CA ALA A 365 -11.75 -1.81 11.71
C ALA A 365 -11.49 -0.49 10.97
N PRO A 366 -10.49 0.30 11.40
CA PRO A 366 -10.17 1.57 10.74
C PRO A 366 -9.70 1.32 9.30
N ARG A 367 -9.69 2.39 8.49
CA ARG A 367 -9.14 2.34 7.12
C ARG A 367 -7.67 1.90 7.10
N LEU A 368 -6.94 2.28 8.14
CA LEU A 368 -5.55 1.93 8.38
C LEU A 368 -5.48 1.08 9.65
N VAL A 369 -5.60 -0.24 9.51
CA VAL A 369 -5.57 -1.16 10.66
C VAL A 369 -4.17 -1.68 10.94
N ALA A 370 -3.33 -1.76 9.91
CA ALA A 370 -1.99 -2.30 10.06
C ALA A 370 -1.08 -1.30 10.79
N ALA A 371 -0.29 -1.80 11.73
CA ALA A 371 0.70 -1.02 12.45
C ALA A 371 1.82 -1.93 12.97
N ASP A 372 2.95 -1.30 13.30
CA ASP A 372 4.08 -1.94 13.96
C ASP A 372 3.89 -1.94 15.50
N TYR A 373 3.14 -0.96 16.02
CA TYR A 373 2.83 -0.81 17.44
C TYR A 373 1.33 -0.51 17.66
N LEU A 374 0.81 -0.97 18.79
CA LEU A 374 -0.52 -0.63 19.29
C LEU A 374 -0.36 0.24 20.53
N ALA A 375 -1.08 1.37 20.61
CA ALA A 375 -1.12 2.24 21.78
C ALA A 375 -2.54 2.35 22.34
N PHE A 376 -2.69 2.63 23.62
CA PHE A 376 -3.99 2.59 24.30
C PHE A 376 -4.40 3.93 24.85
N TYR A 377 -5.45 4.51 24.28
CA TYR A 377 -6.15 5.65 24.86
C TYR A 377 -7.11 5.17 25.96
N GLN A 378 -6.74 5.38 27.21
CA GLN A 378 -7.54 4.99 28.38
C GLN A 378 -8.67 5.98 28.62
N THR A 379 -9.91 5.49 28.80
CA THR A 379 -11.08 6.34 29.08
C THR A 379 -11.27 6.56 30.60
N ARG A 380 -12.36 7.24 30.99
CA ARG A 380 -12.75 7.53 32.38
C ARG A 380 -12.61 6.37 33.36
N VAL A 381 -12.79 5.12 32.91
CA VAL A 381 -12.78 3.93 33.78
C VAL A 381 -11.40 3.65 34.39
N PHE A 382 -10.34 4.32 33.93
CA PHE A 382 -8.96 4.14 34.40
C PHE A 382 -8.50 5.18 35.45
N GLY A 383 -9.42 5.94 36.05
CA GLY A 383 -9.10 6.83 37.17
C GLY A 383 -8.01 7.84 36.84
N ASP A 384 -6.90 7.80 37.58
CA ASP A 384 -5.77 8.73 37.42
C ASP A 384 -5.07 8.63 36.06
N GLU A 385 -5.24 7.52 35.33
CA GLU A 385 -4.69 7.32 33.99
C GLU A 385 -5.71 7.62 32.88
N ALA A 386 -6.91 8.08 33.23
CA ALA A 386 -7.97 8.35 32.28
C ALA A 386 -7.63 9.50 31.32
N TRP A 387 -8.28 9.46 30.16
CA TRP A 387 -8.23 10.48 29.11
C TRP A 387 -6.83 10.71 28.55
N ALA A 388 -5.97 9.69 28.57
CA ALA A 388 -4.61 9.79 28.03
C ALA A 388 -4.20 8.49 27.33
N VAL A 389 -3.19 8.60 26.46
CA VAL A 389 -2.41 7.44 26.04
C VAL A 389 -1.26 7.27 27.03
N ASN A 390 -1.20 6.13 27.72
CA ASN A 390 -0.17 5.84 28.70
C ASN A 390 0.69 4.63 28.32
N TYR A 391 0.16 3.71 27.51
CA TYR A 391 0.80 2.44 27.18
C TYR A 391 0.82 2.19 25.69
N TYR A 392 1.87 1.49 25.26
CA TYR A 392 2.01 0.99 23.90
C TYR A 392 2.76 -0.35 23.89
N ALA A 393 2.61 -1.14 22.84
CA ALA A 393 3.27 -2.43 22.69
C ALA A 393 3.57 -2.73 21.22
N PRO A 394 4.67 -3.44 20.90
CA PRO A 394 4.93 -3.90 19.54
C PRO A 394 3.89 -4.93 19.14
N ILE A 395 3.33 -4.81 17.95
CA ILE A 395 2.42 -5.82 17.38
C ILE A 395 3.26 -7.01 16.92
N ARG A 396 2.82 -8.23 17.23
CA ARG A 396 3.49 -9.48 16.84
C ARG A 396 2.79 -10.13 15.66
N GLY A 397 1.46 -10.08 15.63
CA GLY A 397 0.66 -10.73 14.60
C GLY A 397 -0.79 -10.24 14.59
N TYR A 398 -1.51 -10.68 13.58
CA TYR A 398 -2.95 -10.51 13.45
C TYR A 398 -3.55 -11.90 13.24
N ARG A 399 -4.64 -12.20 13.94
CA ARG A 399 -5.50 -13.35 13.62
C ARG A 399 -6.92 -12.88 13.35
N VAL A 400 -7.60 -13.51 12.41
CA VAL A 400 -9.03 -13.32 12.16
C VAL A 400 -9.78 -14.45 12.85
N VAL A 401 -10.48 -14.12 13.92
CA VAL A 401 -11.17 -15.08 14.78
C VAL A 401 -12.56 -14.58 15.12
N THR A 402 -13.46 -15.49 15.49
CA THR A 402 -14.78 -15.13 16.00
C THR A 402 -14.71 -14.67 17.45
N ARG A 403 -15.75 -14.00 17.93
CA ARG A 403 -15.82 -13.57 19.34
C ARG A 403 -15.80 -14.76 20.31
N VAL A 404 -16.51 -15.85 19.98
CA VAL A 404 -16.56 -17.03 20.85
C VAL A 404 -15.20 -17.71 20.98
N GLU A 405 -14.35 -17.63 19.96
CA GLU A 405 -12.95 -18.09 20.04
C GLU A 405 -12.08 -17.16 20.90
N LEU A 406 -12.34 -15.85 20.88
CA LEU A 406 -11.63 -14.88 21.73
C LEU A 406 -12.04 -14.93 23.20
N LEU A 407 -13.31 -15.18 23.46
CA LEU A 407 -13.94 -15.11 24.78
C LEU A 407 -14.83 -16.34 24.98
N PRO A 408 -14.24 -17.53 25.20
CA PRO A 408 -14.97 -18.80 25.26
C PRO A 408 -15.99 -18.86 26.42
N ASP A 409 -15.80 -18.05 27.47
CA ASP A 409 -16.72 -17.95 28.60
C ASP A 409 -18.00 -17.15 28.29
N GLU A 410 -18.12 -16.56 27.09
CA GLU A 410 -19.29 -15.78 26.65
C GLU A 410 -19.98 -16.37 25.39
N PRO A 411 -20.32 -17.68 25.37
CA PRO A 411 -20.78 -18.35 24.16
C PRO A 411 -22.14 -17.84 23.65
N ASP A 412 -23.02 -17.38 24.56
CA ASP A 412 -24.37 -16.89 24.23
C ASP A 412 -24.40 -15.38 23.91
N HIS A 413 -23.24 -14.72 23.81
CA HIS A 413 -23.20 -13.30 23.48
C HIS A 413 -23.83 -13.04 22.10
N PRO A 414 -24.64 -11.98 21.89
CA PRO A 414 -25.31 -11.71 20.60
C PRO A 414 -24.37 -11.61 19.39
N ARG A 415 -23.10 -11.31 19.66
CA ARG A 415 -22.00 -11.20 18.68
C ARG A 415 -21.02 -12.36 18.70
N ALA A 416 -21.40 -13.51 19.27
CA ALA A 416 -20.51 -14.68 19.41
C ALA A 416 -19.87 -15.11 18.08
N LYS A 417 -20.63 -14.98 16.98
CA LYS A 417 -20.18 -15.35 15.62
C LYS A 417 -19.56 -14.20 14.82
N ASP A 418 -19.52 -12.98 15.37
CA ASP A 418 -18.90 -11.84 14.67
C ASP A 418 -17.38 -12.04 14.59
N ARG A 419 -16.76 -11.66 13.46
CA ARG A 419 -15.31 -11.72 13.26
C ARG A 419 -14.59 -10.51 13.84
N TYR A 420 -13.40 -10.76 14.38
CA TYR A 420 -12.51 -9.78 15.00
C TYR A 420 -11.08 -10.00 14.51
N TYR A 421 -10.32 -8.91 14.39
CA TYR A 421 -8.87 -9.00 14.44
C TYR A 421 -8.45 -9.20 15.89
N LYS A 422 -7.84 -10.34 16.21
CA LYS A 422 -6.98 -10.53 17.38
C LYS A 422 -5.61 -9.95 17.03
N VAL A 423 -5.31 -8.78 17.55
CA VAL A 423 -3.99 -8.16 17.41
C VAL A 423 -3.13 -8.69 18.55
N GLU A 424 -2.19 -9.55 18.22
CA GLU A 424 -1.21 -10.10 19.17
C GLU A 424 -0.14 -9.05 19.42
N ILE A 425 0.18 -8.79 20.67
CA ILE A 425 1.10 -7.73 21.09
C ILE A 425 2.16 -8.28 22.04
N GLY A 426 3.32 -7.63 22.06
CA GLY A 426 4.33 -7.84 23.08
C GLY A 426 3.94 -7.23 24.43
N PRO A 427 4.86 -7.29 25.41
CA PRO A 427 4.63 -6.68 26.72
C PRO A 427 4.28 -5.20 26.62
N LEU A 428 3.32 -4.76 27.44
CA LEU A 428 2.98 -3.34 27.53
C LEU A 428 4.16 -2.53 28.05
N GLN A 429 4.46 -1.45 27.34
CA GLN A 429 5.46 -0.46 27.72
C GLN A 429 4.74 0.82 28.11
N ARG A 430 5.14 1.39 29.26
CA ARG A 430 4.65 2.70 29.68
C ARG A 430 5.37 3.78 28.87
N LEU A 431 4.63 4.75 28.36
CA LEU A 431 5.21 5.92 27.74
C LEU A 431 6.01 6.72 28.78
N PRO A 432 7.16 7.33 28.39
CA PRO A 432 7.92 8.20 29.29
C PRO A 432 7.08 9.37 29.83
N ARG A 433 6.10 9.83 29.05
CA ARG A 433 5.13 10.86 29.43
C ARG A 433 3.75 10.48 28.90
N PRO A 434 2.68 10.64 29.69
CA PRO A 434 1.32 10.41 29.21
C PRO A 434 0.95 11.46 28.16
N ILE A 435 0.10 11.07 27.19
CA ILE A 435 -0.38 11.95 26.13
C ILE A 435 -1.85 12.27 26.42
N PRO A 436 -2.16 13.37 27.14
CA PRO A 436 -3.52 13.67 27.58
C PRO A 436 -4.39 14.19 26.43
N SER A 437 -5.68 13.91 26.53
CA SER A 437 -6.74 14.57 25.79
C SER A 437 -7.23 15.76 26.60
N ARG A 438 -6.85 16.97 26.20
CA ARG A 438 -7.22 18.21 26.92
C ARG A 438 -8.69 18.59 26.78
N ARG A 439 -9.39 18.00 25.81
CA ARG A 439 -10.83 18.18 25.60
C ARG A 439 -11.47 16.82 25.35
N LEU A 440 -12.63 16.59 25.97
CA LEU A 440 -13.42 15.38 25.72
C LEU A 440 -13.75 15.24 24.24
N ARG A 441 -13.35 14.12 23.66
CA ARG A 441 -13.60 13.79 22.26
C ARG A 441 -13.88 12.31 22.08
N ARG A 442 -14.64 11.98 21.06
CA ARG A 442 -14.92 10.59 20.70
C ARG A 442 -13.75 10.04 19.89
N ILE A 443 -12.85 9.32 20.55
CA ILE A 443 -11.75 8.59 19.88
C ILE A 443 -12.19 7.15 19.65
N THR A 444 -12.03 6.67 18.43
CA THR A 444 -12.12 5.24 18.09
C THR A 444 -10.73 4.69 17.82
N PHE A 445 -10.07 5.23 16.80
CA PHE A 445 -8.71 4.89 16.41
C PHE A 445 -7.96 6.12 15.91
N ILE A 446 -6.64 6.19 16.16
CA ILE A 446 -5.75 7.22 15.62
C ILE A 446 -4.57 6.52 14.93
N PRO A 447 -4.50 6.49 13.59
CA PRO A 447 -3.28 6.10 12.90
C PRO A 447 -2.23 7.18 13.07
N THR A 448 -1.02 6.81 13.49
CA THR A 448 0.11 7.72 13.72
C THR A 448 1.45 7.00 13.52
N THR A 449 2.55 7.63 13.90
CA THR A 449 3.89 7.03 13.88
C THR A 449 4.53 6.97 15.26
N LEU A 450 5.56 6.14 15.42
CA LEU A 450 6.26 5.98 16.70
C LEU A 450 6.97 7.26 17.10
N SER A 451 7.62 7.96 16.16
CA SER A 451 8.26 9.23 16.46
C SER A 451 7.26 10.29 16.91
N ARG A 452 6.07 10.34 16.31
CA ARG A 452 4.97 11.21 16.77
C ARG A 452 4.45 10.79 18.14
N LEU A 453 4.22 9.51 18.36
CA LEU A 453 3.76 8.99 19.65
C LEU A 453 4.72 9.39 20.79
N LEU A 454 6.02 9.22 20.59
CA LEU A 454 7.03 9.47 21.63
C LEU A 454 7.29 10.96 21.88
N SER A 455 7.00 11.84 20.91
CA SER A 455 7.20 13.29 21.02
C SER A 455 5.93 14.09 21.34
N ALA A 456 4.75 13.47 21.17
CA ALA A 456 3.45 14.10 21.40
C ALA A 456 3.30 14.61 22.84
N ARG A 457 2.74 15.81 22.96
CA ARG A 457 2.41 16.44 24.25
C ARG A 457 0.92 16.37 24.57
N GLU A 458 0.09 16.14 23.56
CA GLU A 458 -1.36 15.97 23.66
C GLU A 458 -1.90 15.14 22.49
N ILE A 459 -3.15 14.67 22.61
CA ILE A 459 -3.78 13.81 21.59
C ILE A 459 -3.78 14.43 20.18
N ASN A 460 -3.90 15.75 20.05
CA ASN A 460 -3.91 16.38 18.72
C ASN A 460 -2.60 16.20 17.95
N ASP A 461 -1.50 15.94 18.64
CA ASP A 461 -0.18 15.73 18.02
C ASP A 461 -0.07 14.40 17.29
N LEU A 462 -0.98 13.47 17.60
CA LEU A 462 -0.99 12.13 17.06
C LEU A 462 -1.60 12.06 15.66
N TRP A 463 -2.51 12.97 15.31
CA TRP A 463 -3.13 12.96 13.99
C TRP A 463 -2.09 13.28 12.91
N MET A 464 -2.19 12.56 11.80
CA MET A 464 -1.37 12.82 10.61
C MET A 464 -2.23 13.51 9.56
N GLY A 465 -1.73 14.62 9.04
CA GLY A 465 -2.31 15.35 7.92
C GLY A 465 -1.39 15.31 6.72
N ASN A 466 -1.88 15.79 5.58
CA ASN A 466 -1.01 16.11 4.46
C ASN A 466 -0.04 17.26 4.85
N PRO A 467 1.04 17.53 4.10
CA PRO A 467 2.01 18.56 4.49
C PRO A 467 1.40 19.94 4.70
N ILE A 468 0.37 20.30 3.93
CA ILE A 468 -0.31 21.59 4.04
C ILE A 468 -1.09 21.67 5.37
N GLN A 469 -1.78 20.60 5.74
CA GLN A 469 -2.45 20.45 7.03
C GLN A 469 -1.43 20.50 8.19
N GLU A 470 -0.28 19.85 8.05
CA GLU A 470 0.78 19.89 9.07
C GLU A 470 1.39 21.30 9.22
N ARG A 471 1.58 22.03 8.12
CA ARG A 471 2.02 23.45 8.16
C ARG A 471 0.98 24.34 8.82
N LEU A 472 -0.29 24.24 8.42
CA LEU A 472 -1.38 24.97 9.05
C LEU A 472 -1.47 24.69 10.55
N TRP A 473 -1.32 23.41 10.95
CA TRP A 473 -1.29 23.02 12.35
C TRP A 473 -0.12 23.64 13.12
N ALA A 474 1.08 23.65 12.53
CA ALA A 474 2.25 24.28 13.14
C ALA A 474 2.06 25.79 13.34
N GLU A 475 1.50 26.47 12.34
CA GLU A 475 1.15 27.90 12.43
C GLU A 475 0.12 28.17 13.53
N LEU A 476 -1.01 27.43 13.54
CA LEU A 476 -2.04 27.56 14.57
C LEU A 476 -1.45 27.41 15.99
N LYS A 477 -0.51 26.47 16.16
CA LYS A 477 0.22 26.30 17.43
C LYS A 477 1.18 27.44 17.75
N ALA A 478 1.93 27.92 16.76
CA ALA A 478 2.88 29.03 16.94
C ALA A 478 2.16 30.29 17.43
N TYR A 479 0.93 30.52 16.98
CA TYR A 479 0.07 31.62 17.40
C TYR A 479 -0.83 31.32 18.61
N GLY A 480 -0.68 30.15 19.25
CA GLY A 480 -1.44 29.79 20.45
C GLY A 480 -2.94 29.61 20.23
N ILE A 481 -3.37 29.32 19.00
CA ILE A 481 -4.78 29.07 18.68
C ILE A 481 -5.20 27.70 19.22
N ALA A 482 -6.28 27.65 20.00
CA ALA A 482 -6.81 26.42 20.61
C ALA A 482 -7.64 25.57 19.62
N ALA A 483 -7.01 25.23 18.49
CA ALA A 483 -7.58 24.43 17.42
C ALA A 483 -7.56 22.92 17.75
N GLU A 484 -8.47 22.19 17.12
CA GLU A 484 -8.68 20.76 17.27
C GLU A 484 -8.60 20.08 15.90
N ARG A 485 -7.97 18.90 15.85
CA ARG A 485 -7.89 18.08 14.64
C ARG A 485 -8.96 17.01 14.61
N GLU A 486 -9.41 16.66 13.40
CA GLU A 486 -10.41 15.61 13.14
C GLU A 486 -11.66 15.77 14.02
N TYR A 487 -12.21 16.99 14.04
CA TYR A 487 -13.27 17.37 14.97
C TYR A 487 -14.65 16.97 14.45
N LEU A 488 -15.49 16.43 15.34
CA LEU A 488 -16.87 16.04 15.02
C LEU A 488 -17.85 17.12 15.49
N ILE A 489 -18.45 17.83 14.55
CA ILE A 489 -19.54 18.78 14.77
C ILE A 489 -20.86 18.00 14.73
N ARG A 490 -21.77 18.24 15.70
CA ARG A 490 -23.06 17.54 15.77
C ARG A 490 -24.23 18.50 15.59
N GLU A 491 -25.21 18.08 14.82
CA GLU A 491 -26.50 18.76 14.64
C GLU A 491 -27.62 17.72 14.63
N GLY A 492 -28.34 17.59 15.75
CA GLY A 492 -29.29 16.50 15.95
C GLY A 492 -28.59 15.13 15.85
N GLU A 493 -29.04 14.30 14.90
CA GLU A 493 -28.43 12.98 14.61
C GLU A 493 -27.30 13.05 13.58
N ILE A 494 -27.12 14.19 12.90
CA ILE A 494 -26.09 14.37 11.87
C ILE A 494 -24.76 14.73 12.54
N THR A 495 -23.68 14.11 12.06
CA THR A 495 -22.32 14.41 12.50
C THR A 495 -21.45 14.77 11.30
N TYR A 496 -20.85 15.96 11.34
CA TYR A 496 -19.89 16.46 10.34
C TYR A 496 -18.48 16.30 10.89
N GLN A 497 -17.57 15.71 10.11
CA GLN A 497 -16.16 15.60 10.47
C GLN A 497 -15.36 16.65 9.71
N VAL A 498 -14.64 17.52 10.43
CA VAL A 498 -13.82 18.57 9.85
C VAL A 498 -12.34 18.38 10.19
N PRO A 499 -11.41 18.68 9.28
CA PRO A 499 -9.98 18.42 9.50
C PRO A 499 -9.42 19.30 10.63
N PHE A 500 -9.89 20.54 10.74
CA PHE A 500 -9.59 21.45 11.83
C PHE A 500 -10.83 22.20 12.29
N ALA A 501 -10.93 22.42 13.60
CA ALA A 501 -11.96 23.24 14.21
C ALA A 501 -11.39 24.10 15.31
N VAL A 502 -11.94 25.30 15.50
CA VAL A 502 -11.73 26.13 16.69
C VAL A 502 -13.07 26.27 17.41
N PRO A 503 -13.36 25.40 18.40
CA PRO A 503 -14.56 25.51 19.21
C PRO A 503 -14.55 26.83 19.99
N CYS A 504 -15.65 27.58 19.89
CA CYS A 504 -15.84 28.88 20.54
C CYS A 504 -16.94 28.78 21.61
N ARG A 505 -17.13 29.83 22.41
CA ARG A 505 -18.25 29.88 23.38
C ARG A 505 -19.61 29.84 22.68
N THR A 506 -19.70 30.41 21.47
CA THR A 506 -20.88 30.33 20.60
C THR A 506 -20.52 29.59 19.31
N GLY A 507 -20.81 28.28 19.30
CA GLY A 507 -20.54 27.37 18.19
C GLY A 507 -19.04 27.23 17.87
N GLY A 508 -18.62 27.42 16.61
CA GLY A 508 -17.21 27.27 16.26
C GLY A 508 -16.82 27.72 14.85
N VAL A 509 -15.51 27.69 14.59
CA VAL A 509 -14.93 27.95 13.26
C VAL A 509 -14.34 26.66 12.72
N ALA A 510 -14.84 26.15 11.60
CA ALA A 510 -14.22 25.03 10.89
C ALA A 510 -13.21 25.57 9.87
N LEU A 511 -12.02 24.98 9.78
CA LEU A 511 -10.98 25.44 8.85
C LEU A 511 -10.85 24.47 7.69
N ALA A 512 -10.93 25.02 6.48
CA ALA A 512 -10.67 24.31 5.22
C ALA A 512 -9.35 24.81 4.61
N ILE A 513 -8.75 24.01 3.73
CA ILE A 513 -7.56 24.39 2.97
C ILE A 513 -7.98 24.49 1.49
N GLY A 514 -7.67 25.62 0.86
CA GLY A 514 -8.13 25.94 -0.50
C GLY A 514 -9.66 26.10 -0.60
N ASP A 515 -10.21 25.90 -1.81
CA ASP A 515 -11.64 26.09 -2.10
C ASP A 515 -12.52 24.88 -1.72
N THR A 516 -11.93 23.87 -1.08
CA THR A 516 -12.64 22.62 -0.79
C THR A 516 -13.40 22.73 0.53
N VAL A 517 -14.65 23.19 0.44
CA VAL A 517 -15.58 23.20 1.58
C VAL A 517 -16.43 21.93 1.55
N GLN A 518 -16.42 21.15 2.64
CA GLN A 518 -17.24 19.94 2.76
C GLN A 518 -18.63 20.27 3.31
N GLY A 519 -19.56 20.59 2.40
CA GLY A 519 -20.99 20.73 2.70
C GLY A 519 -21.35 21.89 3.64
N ASP A 520 -22.65 22.04 3.89
CA ASP A 520 -23.19 23.01 4.83
C ASP A 520 -22.88 22.60 6.27
N LEU A 521 -22.48 23.56 7.09
CA LEU A 521 -22.30 23.37 8.54
C LEU A 521 -23.57 23.80 9.29
N PRO A 522 -23.71 23.37 10.55
CA PRO A 522 -24.76 23.88 11.42
C PRO A 522 -24.68 25.41 11.54
N THR A 523 -25.82 26.06 11.77
CA THR A 523 -25.93 27.53 11.78
C THR A 523 -25.02 28.25 12.77
N ASP A 524 -24.63 27.58 13.86
CA ASP A 524 -23.69 28.08 14.84
C ASP A 524 -22.23 27.84 14.46
N TRP A 525 -21.93 27.24 13.31
CA TRP A 525 -20.58 27.04 12.78
C TRP A 525 -20.34 27.84 11.50
N THR A 526 -19.07 28.14 11.20
CA THR A 526 -18.71 28.81 9.95
C THR A 526 -17.40 28.26 9.42
N TRP A 527 -17.34 28.07 8.10
CA TRP A 527 -16.11 27.74 7.39
C TRP A 527 -15.21 28.97 7.25
N LEU A 528 -13.92 28.79 7.49
CA LEU A 528 -12.88 29.73 7.13
C LEU A 528 -11.80 29.00 6.31
N CYS A 529 -11.70 29.33 5.03
CA CYS A 529 -10.71 28.75 4.13
C CYS A 529 -9.34 29.41 4.32
N ALA A 530 -8.30 28.60 4.51
CA ALA A 530 -6.91 29.00 4.44
C ALA A 530 -6.44 28.87 2.98
N GLU A 531 -6.28 30.01 2.31
CA GLU A 531 -5.48 30.10 1.09
C GLU A 531 -4.01 29.96 1.49
N MET A 532 -3.29 29.04 0.87
CA MET A 532 -1.91 28.74 1.20
C MET A 532 -1.00 29.28 0.08
N ASP A 533 0.09 29.96 0.43
CA ASP A 533 1.07 30.43 -0.54
C ASP A 533 1.94 29.28 -1.10
N GLU A 534 2.84 29.59 -2.05
CA GLU A 534 3.76 28.60 -2.62
C GLU A 534 4.69 27.96 -1.57
N ALA A 535 4.92 28.65 -0.45
CA ALA A 535 5.65 28.16 0.71
C ALA A 535 4.76 27.38 1.69
N GLY A 536 3.50 27.14 1.37
CA GLY A 536 2.52 26.42 2.18
C GLY A 536 2.21 27.10 3.52
N SER A 537 2.32 28.43 3.58
CA SER A 537 1.91 29.25 4.72
C SER A 537 0.55 29.90 4.44
N PRO A 538 -0.31 30.13 5.46
CA PRO A 538 -1.55 30.86 5.25
C PRO A 538 -1.31 32.26 4.67
N ALA A 539 -2.14 32.66 3.71
CA ALA A 539 -2.05 33.95 3.05
C ALA A 539 -2.07 35.12 4.08
N PRO A 540 -1.34 36.23 3.82
CA PRO A 540 -1.32 37.38 4.72
C PRO A 540 -2.75 37.87 5.06
N GLY A 541 -3.00 38.18 6.34
CA GLY A 541 -4.34 38.61 6.79
C GLY A 541 -5.28 37.46 7.18
N TRP A 542 -4.97 36.21 6.85
CA TRP A 542 -5.82 35.06 7.19
C TRP A 542 -5.93 34.85 8.71
N LEU A 543 -4.81 34.91 9.42
CA LEU A 543 -4.79 34.71 10.86
C LEU A 543 -5.61 35.79 11.59
N GLU A 544 -5.52 37.04 11.16
CA GLU A 544 -6.30 38.14 11.70
C GLU A 544 -7.80 37.96 11.47
N ARG A 545 -8.20 37.39 10.32
CA ARG A 545 -9.60 37.00 10.06
C ARG A 545 -10.05 35.90 11.03
N LEU A 546 -9.23 34.87 11.23
CA LEU A 546 -9.52 33.79 12.18
C LEU A 546 -9.69 34.33 13.61
N GLN A 547 -8.75 35.12 14.09
CA GLN A 547 -8.79 35.71 15.43
C GLN A 547 -10.01 36.61 15.62
N ARG A 548 -10.38 37.40 14.60
CA ARG A 548 -11.58 38.25 14.63
C ARG A 548 -12.85 37.42 14.73
N GLU A 549 -12.94 36.31 14.02
CA GLU A 549 -14.11 35.43 14.06
C GLU A 549 -14.20 34.68 15.40
N ILE A 550 -13.07 34.21 15.94
CA ILE A 550 -13.01 33.64 17.30
C ILE A 550 -13.49 34.68 18.33
N ALA A 551 -13.03 35.92 18.25
CA ALA A 551 -13.44 37.00 19.14
C ALA A 551 -14.95 37.30 19.02
N ARG A 552 -15.47 37.38 17.79
CA ARG A 552 -16.91 37.57 17.51
C ARG A 552 -17.77 36.47 18.16
N ARG A 553 -17.25 35.25 18.25
CA ARG A 553 -17.93 34.08 18.83
C ARG A 553 -17.72 33.92 20.34
N GLY A 554 -17.19 34.95 21.00
CA GLY A 554 -17.00 35.00 22.45
C GLY A 554 -15.70 34.37 22.94
N GLY A 555 -14.73 34.16 22.05
CA GLY A 555 -13.45 33.51 22.36
C GLY A 555 -13.53 31.98 22.28
N THR A 556 -12.38 31.34 22.43
CA THR A 556 -12.27 29.88 22.46
C THR A 556 -13.02 29.32 23.67
N ALA A 557 -13.66 28.16 23.50
CA ALA A 557 -14.28 27.46 24.62
C ALA A 557 -13.17 26.98 25.59
N GLU A 558 -13.25 27.38 26.86
CA GLU A 558 -12.34 26.90 27.91
C GLU A 558 -12.60 25.41 28.22
N MET A 559 -11.58 24.76 28.78
CA MET A 559 -11.61 23.34 29.14
C MET A 559 -12.72 23.08 30.16
N ALA A 560 -13.67 22.21 29.81
CA ALA A 560 -14.65 21.66 30.75
C ALA A 560 -14.13 20.39 31.41
#